data_AF-A0A085V8K8-F1
#
_entry.id   AF-A0A085V8K8-F1
#
_cell.length_a   1.000
_cell.length_b   1.000
_cell.length_c   1.000
_cell.angle_alpha   90.00
_cell.angle_beta   90.00
_cell.angle_gamma   90.00
#
_symmetry.space_group_name_H-M   'P 1'
#
loop_
_entity.id
_entity.type
_entity.pdbx_description
1 polymer ?
#
loop_
_entity_poly.entity_id
_entity_poly.type
_entity_poly.pdbx_seq_one_letter_code
_entity_poly.pdbx_strand_id
1 'polypeptide(L)'
;MQETAMTKPDTQQARYQQGLNLLALIGGENFDGPINNLAKLSTKMARFTVEFPYGDVLSDKSLDLKTRQICTISSLITQGSNQSQLKFHMKGLLNVGGTPDDLVEIMYLSTAVVGFPAAINAIGLVREIFAELSIGYTPKPGNTNDDHDRYSTGLMVFKALMQEPSSPYVSTLSKDSPELAKWSMEFFFGDILYREGLDFSTKQLAIISMLATYGNRTKTLIQHMRATLAGGVDLDQLVEALIQLSVYSGFPTALNAFAALAVAVDHNESNELESNVQESDTRVSESHSVRLERGLAALVASSGASGEKVIRSFDDIAPDIGRMIVEHSYGDIFWRQNLDLKTRELTACAALAGKGTKTTETPLRVHINAAISAGASREEVLETLLNLLPYCGYPSIQDAISIATKELSARGI
;
A
#
# COMPACT_ATOMS: atom_id res chain seq x y z
N MET A 1 -23.52 34.10 -13.54
CA MET A 1 -22.08 34.29 -13.80
C MET A 1 -21.58 32.99 -14.37
N GLN A 2 -21.11 32.99 -15.62
CA GLN A 2 -20.44 31.84 -16.23
C GLN A 2 -19.08 31.68 -15.57
N GLU A 3 -18.83 30.50 -15.03
CA GLU A 3 -17.53 30.08 -14.52
C GLU A 3 -16.58 29.98 -15.71
N THR A 4 -15.58 30.87 -15.75
CA THR A 4 -14.51 30.84 -16.75
C THR A 4 -13.70 29.56 -16.57
N ALA A 5 -13.96 28.55 -17.40
CA ALA A 5 -13.05 27.44 -17.60
C ALA A 5 -11.67 28.00 -17.98
N MET A 6 -10.67 27.84 -17.11
CA MET A 6 -9.30 28.25 -17.42
C MET A 6 -8.79 27.39 -18.58
N THR A 7 -8.48 28.06 -19.70
CA THR A 7 -7.93 27.42 -20.89
C THR A 7 -6.53 26.86 -20.61
N LYS A 8 -6.27 25.61 -21.02
CA LYS A 8 -4.94 24.99 -20.95
C LYS A 8 -3.90 25.87 -21.67
N PRO A 9 -2.61 25.84 -21.28
CA PRO A 9 -1.62 26.72 -21.88
C PRO A 9 -1.46 26.43 -23.38
N ASP A 10 -1.77 27.40 -24.23
CA ASP A 10 -1.81 27.23 -25.70
C ASP A 10 -0.43 27.15 -26.37
N THR A 11 0.67 27.27 -25.62
CA THR A 11 2.04 27.16 -26.16
C THR A 11 2.89 26.16 -25.39
N GLN A 12 3.82 25.51 -26.10
CA GLN A 12 4.79 24.60 -25.49
C GLN A 12 5.63 25.29 -24.39
N GLN A 13 5.98 26.56 -24.57
CA GLN A 13 6.74 27.31 -23.57
C GLN A 13 5.92 27.59 -22.30
N ALA A 14 4.63 27.88 -22.43
CA ALA A 14 3.76 28.09 -21.28
C ALA A 14 3.55 26.79 -20.48
N ARG A 15 3.37 25.65 -21.15
CA ARG A 15 3.30 24.33 -20.48
C ARG A 15 4.57 24.00 -19.70
N TYR A 16 5.74 24.24 -20.29
CA TYR A 16 7.01 24.03 -19.59
C TYR A 16 7.15 24.95 -18.36
N GLN A 17 6.79 26.22 -18.47
CA GLN A 17 6.88 27.15 -17.33
C GLN A 17 5.90 26.77 -16.21
N GLN A 18 4.68 26.38 -16.56
CA GLN A 18 3.71 25.85 -15.60
C GLN A 18 4.25 24.60 -14.89
N GLY A 19 4.82 23.67 -15.66
CA GLY A 19 5.45 22.48 -15.10
C GLY A 19 6.63 22.79 -14.20
N LEU A 20 7.49 23.75 -14.55
CA LEU A 20 8.59 24.21 -13.70
C LEU A 20 8.08 24.80 -12.39
N ASN A 21 7.06 25.66 -12.45
CA ASN A 21 6.49 26.28 -11.26
C ASN A 21 5.90 25.23 -10.30
N LEU A 22 5.19 24.24 -10.85
CA LEU A 22 4.61 23.16 -10.06
C LEU A 22 5.67 22.21 -9.50
N LEU A 23 6.67 21.85 -10.31
CA LEU A 23 7.81 21.05 -9.88
C LEU A 23 8.58 21.76 -8.77
N ALA A 24 8.73 23.09 -8.82
CA ALA A 24 9.36 23.87 -7.76
C ALA A 24 8.56 23.82 -6.46
N LEU A 25 7.23 23.92 -6.54
CA LEU A 25 6.36 23.82 -5.38
C LEU A 25 6.43 22.44 -4.72
N ILE A 26 6.48 21.37 -5.50
CA ILE A 26 6.60 19.99 -5.00
C ILE A 26 8.03 19.73 -4.50
N GLY A 27 9.05 20.02 -5.31
CA GLY A 27 10.43 19.63 -5.03
C GLY A 27 11.14 20.51 -4.00
N GLY A 28 10.65 21.72 -3.73
CA GLY A 28 11.27 22.65 -2.79
C GLY A 28 12.67 23.09 -3.23
N GLU A 29 13.58 23.26 -2.28
CA GLU A 29 14.98 23.60 -2.60
C GLU A 29 15.63 22.51 -3.47
N ASN A 30 16.36 22.93 -4.50
CA ASN A 30 17.05 22.04 -5.45
C ASN A 30 16.14 21.08 -6.24
N PHE A 31 14.85 21.44 -6.43
CA PHE A 31 13.87 20.63 -7.17
C PHE A 31 14.32 20.20 -8.58
N ASP A 32 15.18 21.00 -9.22
CA ASP A 32 15.59 20.84 -10.61
C ASP A 32 16.82 19.94 -10.77
N GLY A 33 17.46 19.50 -9.68
CA GLY A 33 18.65 18.65 -9.71
C GLY A 33 18.50 17.41 -10.62
N PRO A 34 17.45 16.59 -10.46
CA PRO A 34 17.19 15.45 -11.35
C PRO A 34 16.99 15.86 -12.81
N ILE A 35 16.29 16.97 -13.07
CA ILE A 35 16.03 17.49 -14.42
C ILE A 35 17.33 17.96 -15.08
N ASN A 36 18.17 18.69 -14.35
CA ASN A 36 19.46 19.18 -14.82
C ASN A 36 20.43 18.02 -15.10
N ASN A 37 20.42 16.98 -14.27
CA ASN A 37 21.21 15.77 -14.51
C ASN A 37 20.73 15.02 -15.76
N LEU A 38 19.42 14.90 -15.96
CA LEU A 38 18.83 14.30 -17.16
C LEU A 38 19.15 15.13 -18.42
N ALA A 39 19.17 16.46 -18.31
CA ALA A 39 19.46 17.37 -19.42
C ALA A 39 20.88 17.22 -19.97
N LYS A 40 21.84 16.77 -19.16
CA LYS A 40 23.21 16.42 -19.60
C LYS A 40 23.21 15.28 -20.63
N LEU A 41 22.21 14.39 -20.57
CA LEU A 41 22.06 13.26 -21.49
C LEU A 41 21.06 13.57 -22.61
N SER A 42 19.93 14.18 -22.27
CA SER A 42 18.88 14.53 -23.23
C SER A 42 18.06 15.71 -22.73
N THR A 43 18.31 16.87 -23.33
CA THR A 43 17.53 18.10 -23.08
C THR A 43 16.05 17.93 -23.45
N LYS A 44 15.75 17.15 -24.50
CA LYS A 44 14.37 16.81 -24.89
C LYS A 44 13.67 15.99 -23.82
N MET A 45 14.35 14.98 -23.26
CA MET A 45 13.77 14.16 -22.20
C MET A 45 13.57 14.97 -20.92
N ALA A 46 14.57 15.76 -20.52
CA ALA A 46 14.46 16.64 -19.36
C ALA A 46 13.29 17.62 -19.49
N ARG A 47 13.10 18.21 -20.68
CA ARG A 47 11.97 19.07 -20.96
C ARG A 47 10.64 18.32 -20.88
N PHE A 48 10.55 17.14 -21.50
CA PHE A 48 9.34 16.30 -21.46
C PHE A 48 8.93 15.91 -20.03
N THR A 49 9.89 15.57 -19.16
CA THR A 49 9.65 15.27 -17.75
C THR A 49 9.05 16.44 -16.97
N VAL A 50 9.24 17.67 -17.44
CA VAL A 50 8.61 18.86 -16.85
C VAL A 50 7.26 19.13 -17.51
N GLU A 51 7.20 19.15 -18.85
CA GLU A 51 6.00 19.50 -19.60
C GLU A 51 4.84 18.54 -19.32
N PHE A 52 5.07 17.23 -19.40
CA PHE A 52 3.98 16.27 -19.33
C PHE A 52 3.55 15.97 -17.87
N PRO A 53 4.41 15.42 -16.99
CA PRO A 53 4.03 15.16 -15.60
C PRO A 53 3.53 16.38 -14.83
N TYR A 54 4.23 17.51 -14.92
CA TYR A 54 3.94 18.68 -14.08
C TYR A 54 3.16 19.77 -14.83
N GLY A 55 3.38 19.93 -16.13
CA GLY A 55 2.72 20.96 -16.93
C GLY A 55 1.37 20.55 -17.51
N ASP A 56 1.13 19.26 -17.73
CA ASP A 56 -0.14 18.74 -18.25
C ASP A 56 -0.94 17.98 -17.18
N VAL A 57 -0.32 17.03 -16.47
CA VAL A 57 -1.05 16.09 -15.58
C VAL A 57 -1.29 16.68 -14.19
N LEU A 58 -0.24 17.00 -13.43
CA LEU A 58 -0.40 17.42 -12.03
C LEU A 58 -0.89 18.86 -11.86
N SER A 59 -0.84 19.68 -12.90
CA SER A 59 -1.24 21.08 -12.85
C SER A 59 -2.73 21.33 -12.90
N ASP A 60 -3.51 20.33 -13.31
CA ASP A 60 -4.96 20.43 -13.36
C ASP A 60 -5.55 20.65 -11.95
N LYS A 61 -6.54 21.53 -11.83
CA LYS A 61 -7.05 22.03 -10.54
C LYS A 61 -8.28 21.28 -10.03
N SER A 62 -8.84 20.34 -10.79
CA SER A 62 -9.99 19.55 -10.36
C SER A 62 -9.65 18.65 -9.16
N LEU A 63 -8.38 18.24 -9.02
CA LEU A 63 -7.86 17.58 -7.82
C LEU A 63 -6.76 18.44 -7.18
N ASP A 64 -6.87 18.70 -5.88
CA ASP A 64 -5.91 19.51 -5.16
C ASP A 64 -4.53 18.83 -5.06
N LEU A 65 -3.49 19.64 -4.87
CA LEU A 65 -2.12 19.16 -4.96
C LEU A 65 -1.74 18.22 -3.81
N LYS A 66 -2.30 18.41 -2.60
CA LYS A 66 -2.07 17.52 -1.46
C LYS A 66 -2.59 16.12 -1.80
N THR A 67 -3.83 16.02 -2.26
CA THR A 67 -4.45 14.75 -2.65
C THR A 67 -3.71 14.10 -3.82
N ARG A 68 -3.24 14.87 -4.81
CA ARG A 68 -2.38 14.35 -5.89
C ARG A 68 -1.09 13.71 -5.36
N GLN A 69 -0.41 14.35 -4.41
CA GLN A 69 0.79 13.76 -3.80
C GLN A 69 0.45 12.47 -3.05
N ILE A 70 -0.67 12.41 -2.32
CA ILE A 70 -1.11 11.19 -1.63
C ILE A 70 -1.37 10.03 -2.62
N CYS A 71 -2.07 10.29 -3.73
CA CYS A 71 -2.29 9.30 -4.79
C CYS A 71 -0.97 8.81 -5.41
N THR A 72 -0.06 9.75 -5.69
CA THR A 72 1.27 9.47 -6.25
C THR A 72 2.11 8.60 -5.29
N ILE A 73 2.18 8.97 -4.02
CA ILE A 73 2.88 8.20 -2.97
C ILE A 73 2.28 6.79 -2.87
N SER A 74 0.95 6.68 -2.87
CA SER A 74 0.24 5.41 -2.80
C SER A 74 0.58 4.47 -3.98
N SER A 75 0.65 5.02 -5.20
CA SER A 75 1.10 4.29 -6.39
C SER A 75 2.58 3.85 -6.28
N LEU A 76 3.47 4.74 -5.85
CA LEU A 76 4.90 4.46 -5.74
C LEU A 76 5.22 3.43 -4.64
N ILE A 77 4.50 3.46 -3.50
CA ILE A 77 4.59 2.41 -2.46
C ILE A 77 4.18 1.06 -3.04
N THR A 78 3.11 1.04 -3.84
CA THR A 78 2.59 -0.19 -4.45
C THR A 78 3.60 -0.87 -5.36
N GLN A 79 4.37 -0.09 -6.12
CA GLN A 79 5.42 -0.62 -7.00
C GLN A 79 6.65 -1.12 -6.25
N GLY A 80 7.00 -0.47 -5.13
CA GLY A 80 8.02 -0.95 -4.20
C GLY A 80 9.49 -0.84 -4.65
N SER A 81 9.78 -0.38 -5.88
CA SER A 81 11.15 -0.26 -6.39
C SER A 81 11.59 1.16 -6.75
N ASN A 82 10.70 2.16 -6.66
CA ASN A 82 10.95 3.54 -7.06
C ASN A 82 11.27 4.46 -5.87
N GLN A 83 12.25 4.07 -5.05
CA GLN A 83 12.53 4.67 -3.74
C GLN A 83 12.90 6.16 -3.81
N SER A 84 13.69 6.58 -4.81
CA SER A 84 14.05 7.99 -4.99
C SER A 84 12.84 8.88 -5.30
N GLN A 85 11.93 8.40 -6.16
CA GLN A 85 10.71 9.11 -6.54
C GLN A 85 9.72 9.12 -5.37
N LEU A 86 9.61 8.00 -4.64
CA LEU A 86 8.80 7.92 -3.43
C LEU A 86 9.27 8.94 -2.40
N LYS A 87 10.58 9.00 -2.10
CA LYS A 87 11.15 9.99 -1.19
C LYS A 87 10.92 11.43 -1.67
N PHE A 88 11.06 11.69 -2.98
CA PHE A 88 10.78 13.00 -3.58
C PHE A 88 9.32 13.42 -3.34
N HIS A 89 8.35 12.55 -3.63
CA HIS A 89 6.93 12.87 -3.47
C HIS A 89 6.48 12.90 -2.01
N MET A 90 7.11 12.15 -1.11
CA MET A 90 6.87 12.28 0.34
C MET A 90 7.30 13.66 0.87
N LYS A 91 8.46 14.16 0.47
CA LYS A 91 8.86 15.55 0.75
C LYS A 91 7.92 16.54 0.07
N GLY A 92 7.52 16.23 -1.15
CA GLY A 92 6.55 17.00 -1.92
C GLY A 92 5.22 17.16 -1.21
N LEU A 93 4.69 16.10 -0.61
CA LEU A 93 3.49 16.15 0.20
C LEU A 93 3.62 17.18 1.34
N LEU A 94 4.75 17.18 2.06
CA LEU A 94 5.01 18.16 3.13
C LEU A 94 5.12 19.59 2.59
N ASN A 95 5.76 19.78 1.44
CA ASN A 95 5.90 21.10 0.81
C ASN A 95 4.55 21.70 0.35
N VAL A 96 3.57 20.85 0.03
CA VAL A 96 2.26 21.29 -0.49
C VAL A 96 1.14 21.28 0.58
N GLY A 97 1.52 21.25 1.86
CA GLY A 97 0.59 21.36 3.00
C GLY A 97 0.10 20.05 3.58
N GLY A 98 0.69 18.92 3.18
CA GLY A 98 0.56 17.66 3.91
C GLY A 98 1.37 17.66 5.21
N THR A 99 1.05 16.70 6.07
CA THR A 99 1.60 16.57 7.42
C THR A 99 2.41 15.29 7.59
N PRO A 100 3.27 15.21 8.61
CA PRO A 100 3.89 13.95 9.03
C PRO A 100 2.89 12.81 9.25
N ASP A 101 1.71 13.13 9.80
CA ASP A 101 0.63 12.16 10.01
C ASP A 101 0.09 11.63 8.67
N ASP A 102 -0.10 12.48 7.66
CA ASP A 102 -0.57 12.03 6.34
C ASP A 102 0.39 10.96 5.76
N LEU A 103 1.71 11.15 5.91
CA LEU A 103 2.71 10.17 5.47
C LEU A 103 2.56 8.84 6.21
N VAL A 104 2.43 8.88 7.53
CA VAL A 104 2.31 7.68 8.36
C VAL A 104 1.00 6.94 8.09
N GLU A 105 -0.10 7.65 7.88
CA GLU A 105 -1.42 7.05 7.62
C GLU A 105 -1.49 6.36 6.25
N ILE A 106 -0.77 6.85 5.24
CA ILE A 106 -0.62 6.12 3.96
C ILE A 106 0.12 4.79 4.18
N MET A 107 1.05 4.70 5.13
CA MET A 107 1.75 3.44 5.45
C MET A 107 0.79 2.42 6.05
N TYR A 108 -0.03 2.84 7.03
CA TYR A 108 -1.08 2.00 7.60
C TYR A 108 -2.05 1.52 6.51
N LEU A 109 -2.51 2.42 5.65
CA LEU A 109 -3.39 2.03 4.54
C LEU A 109 -2.74 0.99 3.62
N SER A 110 -1.45 1.18 3.33
CA SER A 110 -0.69 0.28 2.46
C SER A 110 -0.53 -1.14 3.05
N THR A 111 -0.53 -1.32 4.37
CA THR A 111 -0.41 -2.66 4.97
C THR A 111 -1.58 -3.55 4.59
N ALA A 112 -2.78 -3.00 4.50
CA ALA A 112 -3.97 -3.77 4.18
C ALA A 112 -4.23 -3.91 2.68
N VAL A 113 -3.91 -2.88 1.88
CA VAL A 113 -4.15 -2.91 0.43
C VAL A 113 -3.04 -3.64 -0.33
N VAL A 114 -1.79 -3.42 0.02
CA VAL A 114 -0.59 -3.90 -0.72
C VAL A 114 0.19 -4.97 0.06
N GLY A 115 0.11 -4.93 1.40
CA GLY A 115 0.78 -5.82 2.33
C GLY A 115 1.91 -5.14 3.12
N PHE A 116 2.25 -5.71 4.28
CA PHE A 116 3.26 -5.18 5.20
C PHE A 116 4.62 -4.82 4.58
N PRO A 117 5.23 -5.62 3.67
CA PRO A 117 6.57 -5.30 3.16
C PRO A 117 6.69 -3.92 2.49
N ALA A 118 5.67 -3.52 1.73
CA ALA A 118 5.66 -2.23 1.05
C ALA A 118 5.58 -1.07 2.07
N ALA A 119 4.69 -1.18 3.06
CA ALA A 119 4.55 -0.20 4.13
C ALA A 119 5.82 -0.08 5.00
N ILE A 120 6.38 -1.22 5.42
CA ILE A 120 7.58 -1.28 6.27
C ILE A 120 8.76 -0.56 5.63
N ASN A 121 8.99 -0.78 4.34
CA ASN A 121 10.09 -0.15 3.63
C ASN A 121 9.92 1.37 3.56
N ALA A 122 8.68 1.82 3.30
CA ALA A 122 8.37 3.24 3.21
C ALA A 122 8.50 3.97 4.56
N ILE A 123 8.33 3.30 5.71
CA ILE A 123 8.64 3.86 7.05
C ILE A 123 10.12 4.25 7.15
N GLY A 124 11.04 3.46 6.57
CA GLY A 124 12.46 3.80 6.54
C GLY A 124 12.72 5.15 5.84
N LEU A 125 12.05 5.39 4.70
CA LEU A 125 12.13 6.66 3.99
C LEU A 125 11.53 7.81 4.80
N VAL A 126 10.38 7.59 5.47
CA VAL A 126 9.75 8.60 6.33
C VAL A 126 10.71 9.01 7.45
N ARG A 127 11.39 8.05 8.09
CA ARG A 127 12.39 8.31 9.12
C ARG A 127 13.56 9.15 8.59
N GLU A 128 14.10 8.80 7.43
CA GLU A 128 15.15 9.58 6.78
C GLU A 128 14.68 11.01 6.49
N ILE A 129 13.45 11.19 5.99
CA ILE A 129 12.88 12.52 5.71
C ILE A 129 12.73 13.33 7.00
N PHE A 130 12.21 12.74 8.07
CA PHE A 130 12.03 13.44 9.33
C PHE A 130 13.38 13.87 9.92
N ALA A 131 14.40 13.02 9.83
CA ALA A 131 15.76 13.38 10.24
C ALA A 131 16.34 14.52 9.36
N GLU A 132 16.23 14.41 8.03
CA GLU A 132 16.74 15.41 7.08
C GLU A 132 16.08 16.77 7.26
N LEU A 133 14.77 16.80 7.56
CA LEU A 133 13.99 18.02 7.75
C LEU A 133 13.90 18.47 9.21
N SER A 134 14.58 17.77 10.12
CA SER A 134 14.53 18.04 11.58
C SER A 134 13.10 18.08 12.14
N ILE A 135 12.22 17.21 11.64
CA ILE A 135 10.84 17.07 12.10
C ILE A 135 10.83 16.23 13.39
N GLY A 136 10.45 16.86 14.50
CA GLY A 136 10.08 16.13 15.71
C GLY A 136 8.73 15.47 15.51
N TYR A 137 8.68 14.14 15.59
CA TYR A 137 7.46 13.37 15.43
C TYR A 137 7.19 12.51 16.67
N THR A 138 5.93 12.46 17.08
CA THR A 138 5.46 11.58 18.15
C THR A 138 4.31 10.76 17.60
N PRO A 139 4.46 9.43 17.47
CA PRO A 139 3.40 8.60 16.92
C PRO A 139 2.11 8.70 17.74
N LYS A 140 0.97 8.78 17.05
CA LYS A 140 -0.33 8.67 17.70
C LYS A 140 -0.52 7.23 18.20
N PRO A 141 -0.97 7.03 19.45
CA PRO A 141 -1.28 5.70 19.94
C PRO A 141 -2.45 5.13 19.15
N GLY A 142 -2.34 3.88 18.71
CA GLY A 142 -3.47 3.16 18.13
C GLY A 142 -4.53 2.79 19.16
N ASN A 143 -5.69 2.36 18.66
CA ASN A 143 -6.69 1.74 19.51
C ASN A 143 -6.21 0.34 19.92
N THR A 144 -5.98 0.15 21.22
CA THR A 144 -5.67 -1.14 21.85
C THR A 144 -6.66 -1.46 22.97
N ASN A 145 -7.85 -0.86 22.92
CA ASN A 145 -8.86 -1.10 23.94
C ASN A 145 -9.44 -2.51 23.75
N ASP A 146 -9.27 -3.39 24.73
CA ASP A 146 -9.83 -4.74 24.69
C ASP A 146 -11.38 -4.76 24.69
N ASP A 147 -12.03 -3.65 25.09
CA ASP A 147 -13.49 -3.47 24.98
C ASP A 147 -13.93 -3.09 23.56
N HIS A 148 -13.00 -2.81 22.64
CA HIS A 148 -13.29 -2.45 21.26
C HIS A 148 -13.52 -3.71 20.41
N ASP A 149 -14.77 -3.95 20.02
CA ASP A 149 -15.08 -5.01 19.06
C ASP A 149 -14.70 -4.61 17.62
N ARG A 150 -13.57 -5.12 17.15
CA ARG A 150 -13.04 -4.84 15.81
C ARG A 150 -13.97 -5.33 14.71
N TYR A 151 -14.67 -6.44 14.93
CA TYR A 151 -15.58 -7.01 13.93
C TYR A 151 -16.77 -6.08 13.66
N SER A 152 -17.51 -5.67 14.70
CA SER A 152 -18.62 -4.71 14.57
C SER A 152 -18.15 -3.35 14.03
N THR A 153 -16.96 -2.90 14.46
CA THR A 153 -16.33 -1.69 13.91
C THR A 153 -16.06 -1.85 12.42
N GLY A 154 -15.56 -3.01 12.00
CA GLY A 154 -15.36 -3.37 10.61
C GLY A 154 -16.64 -3.32 9.79
N LEU A 155 -17.75 -3.84 10.30
CA LEU A 155 -19.05 -3.76 9.63
C LEU A 155 -19.52 -2.31 9.45
N MET A 156 -19.36 -1.48 10.49
CA MET A 156 -19.69 -0.06 10.45
C MET A 156 -18.83 0.68 9.41
N VAL A 157 -17.51 0.47 9.46
CA VAL A 157 -16.56 1.11 8.54
C VAL A 157 -16.77 0.64 7.11
N PHE A 158 -17.06 -0.66 6.89
CA PHE A 158 -17.41 -1.17 5.57
C PHE A 158 -18.60 -0.42 4.99
N LYS A 159 -19.69 -0.30 5.75
CA LYS A 159 -20.90 0.40 5.30
C LYS A 159 -20.62 1.86 4.98
N ALA A 160 -19.86 2.54 5.83
CA ALA A 160 -19.49 3.93 5.63
C ALA A 160 -18.52 4.14 4.46
N LEU A 161 -17.58 3.23 4.23
CA LEU A 161 -16.57 3.39 3.19
C LEU A 161 -17.11 2.93 1.83
N MET A 162 -17.74 1.75 1.80
CA MET A 162 -18.20 1.09 0.57
C MET A 162 -19.58 1.58 0.11
N GLN A 163 -20.30 2.33 0.94
CA GLN A 163 -21.65 2.85 0.62
C GLN A 163 -22.67 1.74 0.29
N GLU A 164 -22.41 0.52 0.78
CA GLU A 164 -23.19 -0.70 0.54
C GLU A 164 -23.29 -1.53 1.82
N PRO A 165 -24.33 -2.38 1.98
CA PRO A 165 -24.38 -3.31 3.11
C PRO A 165 -23.22 -4.31 3.07
N SER A 166 -22.65 -4.63 4.23
CA SER A 166 -21.54 -5.61 4.33
C SER A 166 -21.98 -7.06 4.16
N SER A 167 -23.26 -7.36 4.38
CA SER A 167 -23.76 -8.73 4.42
C SER A 167 -23.46 -9.56 3.16
N PRO A 168 -23.68 -9.06 1.92
CA PRO A 168 -23.36 -9.83 0.71
C PRO A 168 -21.85 -10.08 0.54
N TYR A 169 -21.01 -9.13 0.94
CA TYR A 169 -19.56 -9.27 0.92
C TYR A 169 -19.10 -10.36 1.91
N VAL A 170 -19.58 -10.27 3.15
CA VAL A 170 -19.24 -11.22 4.22
C VAL A 170 -19.75 -12.61 3.89
N SER A 171 -20.99 -12.76 3.41
CA SER A 171 -21.57 -14.07 3.10
C SER A 171 -20.85 -14.77 1.96
N THR A 172 -20.49 -14.02 0.91
CA THR A 172 -19.73 -14.54 -0.24
C THR A 172 -18.38 -15.11 0.21
N LEU A 173 -17.62 -14.36 1.01
CA LEU A 173 -16.31 -14.83 1.50
C LEU A 173 -16.46 -15.98 2.51
N SER A 174 -17.46 -15.91 3.39
CA SER A 174 -17.63 -16.89 4.48
C SER A 174 -17.97 -18.29 3.96
N LYS A 175 -18.54 -18.39 2.76
CA LYS A 175 -18.85 -19.68 2.11
C LYS A 175 -17.60 -20.54 1.93
N ASP A 176 -16.49 -19.93 1.52
CA ASP A 176 -15.24 -20.64 1.19
C ASP A 176 -14.18 -20.46 2.28
N SER A 177 -14.18 -19.31 2.98
CA SER A 177 -13.24 -19.01 4.05
C SER A 177 -13.85 -18.08 5.10
N PRO A 178 -14.45 -18.63 6.17
CA PRO A 178 -14.97 -17.85 7.31
C PRO A 178 -13.91 -16.93 7.94
N GLU A 179 -12.65 -17.38 7.93
CA GLU A 179 -11.52 -16.65 8.52
C GLU A 179 -11.12 -15.45 7.68
N LEU A 180 -11.10 -15.60 6.35
CA LEU A 180 -10.84 -14.47 5.47
C LEU A 180 -11.96 -13.42 5.58
N ALA A 181 -13.22 -13.86 5.66
CA ALA A 181 -14.34 -12.97 5.91
C ALA A 181 -14.19 -12.25 7.27
N LYS A 182 -13.83 -12.98 8.33
CA LYS A 182 -13.59 -12.41 9.66
C LYS A 182 -12.46 -11.37 9.63
N TRP A 183 -11.28 -11.73 9.13
CA TRP A 183 -10.13 -10.81 9.10
C TRP A 183 -10.32 -9.63 8.15
N SER A 184 -11.12 -9.77 7.10
CA SER A 184 -11.50 -8.61 6.29
C SER A 184 -12.23 -7.59 7.15
N MET A 185 -13.21 -7.99 7.96
CA MET A 185 -13.91 -7.05 8.85
C MET A 185 -13.02 -6.59 10.00
N GLU A 186 -12.33 -7.49 10.71
CA GLU A 186 -11.56 -7.11 11.89
C GLU A 186 -10.30 -6.30 11.53
N PHE A 187 -9.44 -6.84 10.68
CA PHE A 187 -8.14 -6.24 10.41
C PHE A 187 -8.22 -5.17 9.32
N PHE A 188 -8.85 -5.48 8.18
CA PHE A 188 -8.88 -4.50 7.10
C PHE A 188 -9.81 -3.32 7.43
N PHE A 189 -11.08 -3.58 7.75
CA PHE A 189 -12.03 -2.50 8.03
C PHE A 189 -11.94 -1.98 9.47
N GLY A 190 -11.83 -2.87 10.46
CA GLY A 190 -11.91 -2.55 11.89
C GLY A 190 -10.62 -1.97 12.50
N ASP A 191 -9.45 -2.41 12.03
CA ASP A 191 -8.17 -1.88 12.51
C ASP A 191 -7.61 -0.78 11.59
N ILE A 192 -7.47 -1.08 10.30
CA ILE A 192 -6.72 -0.20 9.37
C ILE A 192 -7.59 0.92 8.83
N LEU A 193 -8.74 0.59 8.22
CA LEU A 193 -9.59 1.60 7.60
C LEU A 193 -10.39 2.43 8.61
N TYR A 194 -10.54 1.93 9.84
CA TYR A 194 -11.13 2.66 10.96
C TYR A 194 -10.30 3.88 11.39
N ARG A 195 -8.98 3.88 11.16
CA ARG A 195 -8.09 4.99 11.57
C ARG A 195 -8.56 6.33 11.01
N GLU A 196 -8.61 7.34 11.88
CA GLU A 196 -9.15 8.69 11.60
C GLU A 196 -8.11 9.66 10.99
N GLY A 197 -7.08 9.14 10.32
CA GLY A 197 -5.95 9.94 9.81
C GLY A 197 -6.16 10.59 8.44
N LEU A 198 -6.90 9.92 7.55
CA LEU A 198 -7.27 10.43 6.23
C LEU A 198 -8.79 10.52 6.14
N ASP A 199 -9.30 11.62 5.58
CA ASP A 199 -10.72 11.78 5.30
C ASP A 199 -11.20 10.76 4.27
N PHE A 200 -12.52 10.65 4.13
CA PHE A 200 -13.17 9.67 3.25
C PHE A 200 -12.63 9.74 1.82
N SER A 201 -12.62 10.94 1.22
CA SER A 201 -12.25 11.16 -0.18
C SER A 201 -10.79 10.79 -0.42
N THR A 202 -9.89 11.29 0.43
CA THR A 202 -8.45 11.04 0.33
C THR A 202 -8.13 9.57 0.53
N LYS A 203 -8.77 8.92 1.52
CA LYS A 203 -8.61 7.49 1.79
C LYS A 203 -9.05 6.64 0.61
N GLN A 204 -10.21 6.94 0.01
CA GLN A 204 -10.70 6.23 -1.17
C GLN A 204 -9.78 6.40 -2.38
N LEU A 205 -9.37 7.63 -2.69
CA LEU A 205 -8.49 7.90 -3.83
C LEU A 205 -7.10 7.26 -3.66
N ALA A 206 -6.58 7.20 -2.43
CA ALA A 206 -5.36 6.46 -2.12
C ALA A 206 -5.53 4.95 -2.35
N ILE A 207 -6.61 4.34 -1.86
CA ILE A 207 -6.91 2.91 -2.09
C ILE A 207 -7.04 2.61 -3.59
N ILE A 208 -7.79 3.43 -4.32
CA ILE A 208 -7.97 3.29 -5.77
C ILE A 208 -6.62 3.39 -6.50
N SER A 209 -5.77 4.34 -6.10
CA SER A 209 -4.42 4.50 -6.68
C SER A 209 -3.56 3.25 -6.45
N MET A 210 -3.62 2.64 -5.26
CA MET A 210 -2.92 1.39 -4.97
C MET A 210 -3.50 0.22 -5.78
N LEU A 211 -4.81 0.01 -5.75
CA LEU A 211 -5.48 -1.10 -6.44
C LEU A 211 -5.27 -1.04 -7.96
N ALA A 212 -5.36 0.15 -8.55
CA ALA A 212 -5.12 0.36 -9.97
C ALA A 212 -3.66 0.10 -10.34
N THR A 213 -2.72 0.55 -9.50
CA THR A 213 -1.27 0.31 -9.72
C THR A 213 -0.91 -1.16 -9.57
N TYR A 214 -1.51 -1.86 -8.60
CA TYR A 214 -1.25 -3.28 -8.36
C TYR A 214 -1.72 -4.17 -9.52
N GLY A 215 -2.85 -3.81 -10.14
CA GLY A 215 -3.48 -4.59 -11.22
C GLY A 215 -4.11 -5.89 -10.73
N ASN A 216 -4.78 -6.62 -11.63
CA ASN A 216 -5.43 -7.92 -11.35
C ASN A 216 -6.44 -7.92 -10.18
N ARG A 217 -6.94 -6.75 -9.77
CA ARG A 217 -7.93 -6.55 -8.70
C ARG A 217 -9.16 -5.78 -9.20
N THR A 218 -9.52 -5.97 -10.47
CA THR A 218 -10.53 -5.16 -11.17
C THR A 218 -11.87 -5.09 -10.45
N LYS A 219 -12.38 -6.21 -9.91
CA LYS A 219 -13.65 -6.21 -9.15
C LYS A 219 -13.60 -5.28 -7.93
N THR A 220 -12.55 -5.38 -7.12
CA THR A 220 -12.34 -4.54 -5.94
C THR A 220 -12.12 -3.08 -6.33
N LEU A 221 -11.36 -2.83 -7.41
CA LEU A 221 -11.16 -1.48 -7.95
C LEU A 221 -12.49 -0.82 -8.34
N ILE A 222 -13.34 -1.54 -9.07
CA ILE A 222 -14.68 -1.09 -9.47
C ILE A 222 -15.55 -0.79 -8.24
N GLN A 223 -15.53 -1.67 -7.22
CA GLN A 223 -16.28 -1.46 -5.98
C GLN A 223 -15.87 -0.18 -5.26
N HIS A 224 -14.56 0.07 -5.12
CA HIS A 224 -14.08 1.32 -4.51
C HIS A 224 -14.44 2.55 -5.35
N MET A 225 -14.36 2.48 -6.68
CA MET A 225 -14.78 3.59 -7.55
C MET A 225 -16.27 3.91 -7.40
N ARG A 226 -17.15 2.89 -7.40
CA ARG A 226 -18.59 3.06 -7.16
C ARG A 226 -18.87 3.68 -5.80
N ALA A 227 -18.24 3.16 -4.75
CA ALA A 227 -18.36 3.68 -3.39
C ALA A 227 -17.88 5.13 -3.27
N THR A 228 -16.79 5.48 -3.98
CA THR A 228 -16.21 6.83 -4.02
C THR A 228 -17.19 7.83 -4.63
N LEU A 229 -17.78 7.49 -5.77
CA LEU A 229 -18.79 8.32 -6.44
C LEU A 229 -20.08 8.41 -5.61
N ALA A 230 -20.55 7.30 -5.04
CA ALA A 230 -21.72 7.28 -4.15
C ALA A 230 -21.51 8.11 -2.87
N GLY A 231 -20.27 8.18 -2.37
CA GLY A 231 -19.86 9.02 -1.24
C GLY A 231 -19.67 10.50 -1.59
N GLY A 232 -19.94 10.90 -2.83
CA GLY A 232 -19.96 12.31 -3.25
C GLY A 232 -18.63 12.87 -3.76
N VAL A 233 -17.61 12.04 -3.99
CA VAL A 233 -16.40 12.47 -4.69
C VAL A 233 -16.72 12.68 -6.17
N ASP A 234 -16.28 13.79 -6.74
CA ASP A 234 -16.58 14.14 -8.12
C ASP A 234 -15.88 13.16 -9.09
N LEU A 235 -16.55 12.86 -10.20
CA LEU A 235 -15.99 12.03 -11.26
C LEU A 235 -14.69 12.62 -11.80
N ASP A 236 -14.61 13.96 -11.93
CA ASP A 236 -13.41 14.64 -12.38
C ASP A 236 -12.23 14.44 -11.42
N GLN A 237 -12.47 14.45 -10.10
CA GLN A 237 -11.44 14.15 -9.10
C GLN A 237 -10.91 12.72 -9.24
N LEU A 238 -11.80 11.75 -9.45
CA LEU A 238 -11.44 10.35 -9.66
C LEU A 238 -10.67 10.17 -10.97
N VAL A 239 -11.11 10.78 -12.06
CA VAL A 239 -10.42 10.80 -13.36
C VAL A 239 -9.00 11.34 -13.19
N GLU A 240 -8.83 12.46 -12.50
CA GLU A 240 -7.53 13.07 -12.23
C GLU A 240 -6.59 12.21 -11.37
N ALA A 241 -7.14 11.41 -10.45
CA ALA A 241 -6.36 10.40 -9.73
C ALA A 241 -5.86 9.29 -10.68
N LEU A 242 -6.68 8.84 -11.62
CA LEU A 242 -6.31 7.79 -12.58
C LEU A 242 -5.33 8.28 -13.67
N ILE A 243 -5.45 9.53 -14.14
CA ILE A 243 -4.51 10.10 -15.13
C ILE A 243 -3.08 10.12 -14.59
N GLN A 244 -2.87 10.36 -13.29
CA GLN A 244 -1.55 10.33 -12.68
C GLN A 244 -0.84 8.98 -12.84
N LEU A 245 -1.58 7.88 -12.96
CA LEU A 245 -1.00 6.56 -13.20
C LEU A 245 -0.25 6.49 -14.54
N SER A 246 -0.60 7.33 -15.52
CA SER A 246 0.13 7.40 -16.80
C SER A 246 1.59 7.84 -16.63
N VAL A 247 1.86 8.68 -15.62
CA VAL A 247 3.18 9.19 -15.27
C VAL A 247 3.92 8.19 -14.39
N TYR A 248 3.28 7.75 -13.32
CA TYR A 248 3.96 7.02 -12.24
C TYR A 248 3.93 5.51 -12.42
N SER A 249 2.94 4.96 -13.14
CA SER A 249 2.81 3.53 -13.41
C SER A 249 2.73 3.17 -14.89
N GLY A 250 2.78 4.15 -15.78
CA GLY A 250 2.71 3.98 -17.23
C GLY A 250 1.28 4.01 -17.81
N PHE A 251 1.19 4.42 -19.08
CA PHE A 251 -0.08 4.53 -19.81
C PHE A 251 -0.96 3.26 -19.78
N PRO A 252 -0.43 2.03 -19.97
CA PRO A 252 -1.26 0.83 -19.92
C PRO A 252 -2.00 0.65 -18.58
N THR A 253 -1.36 0.99 -17.45
CA THR A 253 -2.01 0.95 -16.14
C THR A 253 -3.16 1.94 -16.06
N ALA A 254 -2.95 3.18 -16.53
CA ALA A 254 -4.01 4.18 -16.59
C ALA A 254 -5.18 3.70 -17.45
N LEU A 255 -4.92 3.16 -18.66
CA LEU A 255 -5.96 2.65 -19.56
C LEU A 255 -6.77 1.51 -18.94
N ASN A 256 -6.11 0.57 -18.24
CA ASN A 256 -6.79 -0.49 -17.51
C ASN A 256 -7.68 0.06 -16.39
N ALA A 257 -7.22 1.09 -15.67
CA ALA A 257 -8.01 1.75 -14.64
C ALA A 257 -9.22 2.50 -15.23
N PHE A 258 -9.07 3.14 -16.40
CA PHE A 258 -10.18 3.77 -17.12
C PHE A 258 -11.20 2.76 -17.65
N ALA A 259 -10.76 1.58 -18.10
CA ALA A 259 -11.67 0.51 -18.46
C ALA A 259 -12.51 0.04 -17.26
N ALA A 260 -11.89 -0.05 -16.08
CA ALA A 260 -12.61 -0.32 -14.83
C ALA A 260 -13.56 0.82 -14.43
N LEU A 261 -13.14 2.09 -14.60
CA LEU A 261 -13.99 3.25 -14.33
C LEU A 261 -15.22 3.28 -15.23
N ALA A 262 -15.07 2.95 -16.52
CA ALA A 262 -16.19 2.87 -17.46
C ALA A 262 -17.27 1.89 -16.97
N VAL A 263 -16.85 0.75 -16.41
CA VAL A 263 -17.76 -0.22 -15.77
C VAL A 263 -18.34 0.31 -14.45
N ALA A 264 -17.55 1.06 -13.68
CA ALA A 264 -18.01 1.63 -12.41
C ALA A 264 -19.13 2.66 -12.60
N VAL A 265 -19.08 3.46 -13.68
CA VAL A 265 -20.08 4.50 -13.99
C VAL A 265 -21.25 4.00 -14.83
N ASP A 266 -21.21 2.78 -15.37
CA ASP A 266 -22.35 2.21 -16.10
C ASP A 266 -23.45 1.79 -15.12
N HIS A 267 -24.57 2.52 -15.16
CA HIS A 267 -25.72 2.30 -14.28
C HIS A 267 -26.54 1.06 -14.69
N ASN A 268 -26.31 0.49 -15.88
CA ASN A 268 -26.98 -0.74 -16.32
C ASN A 268 -26.33 -2.01 -15.74
N GLU A 269 -25.12 -1.90 -15.17
CA GLU A 269 -24.44 -2.96 -14.43
C GLU A 269 -24.64 -2.83 -12.91
N SER A 270 -25.81 -2.36 -12.48
CA SER A 270 -26.19 -2.40 -11.07
C SER A 270 -26.24 -3.85 -10.60
N ASN A 271 -25.34 -4.21 -9.68
CA ASN A 271 -25.29 -5.53 -9.06
C ASN A 271 -26.65 -5.88 -8.45
N GLU A 272 -27.31 -6.90 -9.01
CA GLU A 272 -28.35 -7.68 -8.35
C GLU A 272 -27.73 -8.46 -7.18
N LEU A 273 -27.39 -7.78 -6.09
CA LEU A 273 -27.09 -8.45 -4.83
C LEU A 273 -28.41 -8.54 -4.06
N GLU A 274 -29.03 -9.72 -4.13
CA GLU A 274 -30.28 -10.04 -3.44
C GLU A 274 -30.24 -9.63 -1.96
N SER A 275 -31.12 -8.69 -1.61
CA SER A 275 -31.23 -8.03 -0.33
C SER A 275 -32.04 -8.83 0.69
N ASN A 276 -31.60 -10.06 1.03
CA ASN A 276 -32.33 -10.88 2.00
C ASN A 276 -31.43 -11.70 2.96
N VAL A 277 -30.31 -11.14 3.40
CA VAL A 277 -29.52 -11.73 4.49
C VAL A 277 -29.62 -10.84 5.72
N GLN A 278 -30.08 -11.42 6.84
CA GLN A 278 -30.23 -10.73 8.12
C GLN A 278 -28.88 -10.21 8.64
N GLU A 279 -28.82 -8.92 8.98
CA GLU A 279 -27.65 -8.20 9.53
C GLU A 279 -27.22 -8.64 10.94
N SER A 280 -27.79 -9.69 11.53
CA SER A 280 -27.48 -10.11 12.91
C SER A 280 -26.28 -11.06 12.96
N ASP A 281 -25.10 -10.56 12.63
CA ASP A 281 -23.84 -11.27 12.85
C ASP A 281 -23.31 -10.92 14.26
N THR A 282 -23.35 -11.89 15.17
CA THR A 282 -23.00 -11.71 16.59
C THR A 282 -21.56 -12.14 16.91
N ARG A 283 -20.70 -12.27 15.90
CA ARG A 283 -19.27 -12.56 16.11
C ARG A 283 -18.63 -11.46 16.95
N VAL A 284 -17.87 -11.87 17.96
CA VAL A 284 -17.08 -10.98 18.82
C VAL A 284 -15.61 -11.21 18.53
N SER A 285 -14.88 -10.11 18.37
CA SER A 285 -13.43 -10.12 18.24
C SER A 285 -12.77 -10.59 19.52
N GLU A 286 -11.72 -11.38 19.33
CA GLU A 286 -10.83 -11.75 20.43
C GLU A 286 -10.00 -10.53 20.84
N SER A 287 -9.67 -10.45 22.14
CA SER A 287 -8.94 -9.31 22.71
C SER A 287 -7.55 -9.14 22.10
N HIS A 288 -7.05 -7.90 22.11
CA HIS A 288 -5.68 -7.59 21.69
C HIS A 288 -4.67 -8.34 22.55
N SER A 289 -4.88 -8.37 23.87
CA SER A 289 -3.98 -9.04 24.81
C SER A 289 -3.74 -10.52 24.48
N VAL A 290 -4.80 -11.28 24.19
CA VAL A 290 -4.70 -12.71 23.83
C VAL A 290 -4.02 -12.90 22.49
N ARG A 291 -4.39 -12.09 21.48
CA ARG A 291 -3.78 -12.14 20.14
C ARG A 291 -2.30 -11.79 20.16
N LEU A 292 -1.92 -10.80 20.97
CA LEU A 292 -0.55 -10.37 21.17
C LEU A 292 0.29 -11.47 21.83
N GLU A 293 -0.21 -12.10 22.90
CA GLU A 293 0.48 -13.17 23.61
C GLU A 293 0.82 -14.35 22.66
N ARG A 294 -0.19 -14.87 21.94
CA ARG A 294 0.05 -15.96 20.99
C ARG A 294 0.93 -15.53 19.81
N GLY A 295 0.80 -14.28 19.37
CA GLY A 295 1.61 -13.72 18.28
C GLY A 295 3.09 -13.65 18.65
N LEU A 296 3.40 -13.22 19.88
CA LEU A 296 4.77 -13.23 20.41
C LEU A 296 5.32 -14.65 20.49
N ALA A 297 4.52 -15.61 20.97
CA ALA A 297 4.94 -17.01 21.01
C ALA A 297 5.27 -17.55 19.61
N ALA A 298 4.43 -17.28 18.60
CA ALA A 298 4.68 -17.66 17.20
C ALA A 298 5.92 -16.97 16.61
N LEU A 299 6.11 -15.67 16.89
CA LEU A 299 7.28 -14.92 16.43
C LEU A 299 8.57 -15.48 17.02
N VAL A 300 8.58 -15.81 18.32
CA VAL A 300 9.73 -16.40 19.00
C VAL A 300 10.06 -17.78 18.41
N ALA A 301 9.05 -18.61 18.15
CA ALA A 301 9.24 -19.92 17.54
C ALA A 301 9.83 -19.84 16.11
N SER A 302 9.49 -18.81 15.35
CA SER A 302 9.99 -18.58 13.98
C SER A 302 11.38 -17.95 13.95
N SER A 303 11.52 -16.77 14.58
CA SER A 303 12.61 -15.83 14.32
C SER A 303 13.34 -15.39 15.61
N GLY A 304 12.88 -15.81 16.79
CA GLY A 304 13.50 -15.49 18.08
C GLY A 304 13.76 -13.99 18.27
N ALA A 305 14.94 -13.66 18.84
CA ALA A 305 15.34 -12.28 19.13
C ALA A 305 15.47 -11.37 17.88
N SER A 306 15.60 -11.95 16.68
CA SER A 306 15.64 -11.15 15.44
C SER A 306 14.26 -10.58 15.10
N GLY A 307 13.19 -11.33 15.38
CA GLY A 307 11.81 -10.89 15.20
C GLY A 307 11.46 -9.71 16.10
N GLU A 308 11.79 -9.80 17.39
CA GLU A 308 11.51 -8.73 18.36
C GLU A 308 12.20 -7.40 17.99
N LYS A 309 13.44 -7.46 17.49
CA LYS A 309 14.16 -6.27 17.00
C LYS A 309 13.44 -5.60 15.83
N VAL A 310 12.87 -6.37 14.90
CA VAL A 310 12.09 -5.82 13.78
C VAL A 310 10.84 -5.11 14.32
N ILE A 311 10.12 -5.70 15.27
CA ILE A 311 8.93 -5.09 15.85
C ILE A 311 9.24 -3.74 16.53
N ARG A 312 10.24 -3.72 17.42
CA ARG A 312 10.67 -2.50 18.12
C ARG A 312 11.25 -1.44 17.18
N SER A 313 11.67 -1.83 15.97
CA SER A 313 12.19 -0.87 15.00
C SER A 313 11.14 0.14 14.54
N PHE A 314 9.84 -0.10 14.77
CA PHE A 314 8.76 0.79 14.38
C PHE A 314 8.33 1.79 15.47
N ASP A 315 8.86 1.69 16.70
CA ASP A 315 8.40 2.45 17.87
C ASP A 315 8.44 3.97 17.69
N ASP A 316 9.35 4.46 16.85
CA ASP A 316 9.61 5.89 16.61
C ASP A 316 8.67 6.53 15.59
N ILE A 317 8.11 5.75 14.65
CA ILE A 317 7.29 6.26 13.53
C ILE A 317 5.88 5.67 13.52
N ALA A 318 5.74 4.35 13.69
CA ALA A 318 4.48 3.64 13.50
C ALA A 318 4.40 2.39 14.40
N PRO A 319 4.37 2.55 15.74
CA PRO A 319 4.40 1.44 16.69
C PRO A 319 3.28 0.42 16.47
N ASP A 320 2.10 0.88 16.05
CA ASP A 320 0.99 -0.05 15.77
C ASP A 320 1.29 -1.01 14.62
N ILE A 321 2.16 -0.67 13.65
CA ILE A 321 2.55 -1.63 12.59
C ILE A 321 3.31 -2.79 13.22
N GLY A 322 4.23 -2.53 14.16
CA GLY A 322 4.89 -3.57 14.92
C GLY A 322 3.89 -4.47 15.66
N ARG A 323 2.95 -3.86 16.40
CA ARG A 323 1.88 -4.61 17.07
C ARG A 323 1.05 -5.45 16.10
N MET A 324 0.62 -4.87 14.97
CA MET A 324 -0.20 -5.54 13.96
C MET A 324 0.54 -6.70 13.28
N ILE A 325 1.86 -6.61 13.06
CA ILE A 325 2.64 -7.75 12.60
C ILE A 325 2.53 -8.90 13.61
N VAL A 326 2.71 -8.61 14.90
CA VAL A 326 2.63 -9.63 15.95
C VAL A 326 1.23 -10.21 16.06
N GLU A 327 0.20 -9.39 16.21
CA GLU A 327 -1.17 -9.84 16.41
C GLU A 327 -1.76 -10.50 15.16
N HIS A 328 -1.65 -9.86 13.99
CA HIS A 328 -2.29 -10.36 12.77
C HIS A 328 -1.43 -11.38 12.05
N SER A 329 -0.18 -11.03 11.70
CA SER A 329 0.66 -11.94 10.91
C SER A 329 1.06 -13.17 11.72
N TYR A 330 1.54 -12.97 12.94
CA TYR A 330 1.96 -14.10 13.77
C TYR A 330 0.81 -14.73 14.56
N GLY A 331 0.00 -13.92 15.22
CA GLY A 331 -1.08 -14.38 16.09
C GLY A 331 -2.27 -14.97 15.34
N ASP A 332 -2.73 -14.35 14.25
CA ASP A 332 -3.90 -14.86 13.53
C ASP A 332 -3.52 -15.85 12.43
N ILE A 333 -2.40 -15.63 11.73
CA ILE A 333 -2.04 -16.41 10.54
C ILE A 333 -1.01 -17.52 10.83
N PHE A 334 0.18 -17.19 11.35
CA PHE A 334 1.25 -18.19 11.55
C PHE A 334 0.95 -19.14 12.71
N TRP A 335 0.18 -18.71 13.71
CA TRP A 335 -0.26 -19.54 14.83
C TRP A 335 -1.12 -20.75 14.40
N ARG A 336 -1.74 -20.71 13.21
CA ARG A 336 -2.68 -21.76 12.78
C ARG A 336 -1.95 -23.09 12.53
N GLN A 337 -2.53 -24.18 13.00
CA GLN A 337 -1.87 -25.50 13.02
C GLN A 337 -2.01 -26.32 11.72
N ASN A 338 -2.78 -25.83 10.75
CA ASN A 338 -3.06 -26.58 9.50
C ASN A 338 -1.86 -26.66 8.53
N LEU A 339 -0.84 -25.81 8.74
CA LEU A 339 0.44 -25.85 8.04
C LEU A 339 1.54 -25.75 9.09
N ASP A 340 2.53 -26.64 9.02
CA ASP A 340 3.69 -26.59 9.89
C ASP A 340 4.53 -25.33 9.64
N LEU A 341 5.36 -24.98 10.63
CA LEU A 341 6.15 -23.75 10.59
C LEU A 341 7.14 -23.73 9.41
N LYS A 342 7.82 -24.84 9.10
CA LYS A 342 8.76 -24.92 7.98
C LYS A 342 8.06 -24.60 6.67
N THR A 343 6.91 -25.22 6.42
CA THR A 343 6.11 -25.01 5.21
C THR A 343 5.60 -23.57 5.11
N ARG A 344 5.23 -22.94 6.22
CA ARG A 344 4.83 -21.52 6.25
C ARG A 344 5.98 -20.59 5.86
N GLU A 345 7.15 -20.81 6.44
CA GLU A 345 8.33 -19.99 6.16
C GLU A 345 8.80 -20.13 4.70
N LEU A 346 8.80 -21.35 4.16
CA LEU A 346 9.08 -21.58 2.74
C LEU A 346 8.04 -20.91 1.83
N THR A 347 6.76 -20.94 2.20
CA THR A 347 5.69 -20.23 1.47
C THR A 347 5.90 -18.71 1.51
N ALA A 348 6.31 -18.16 2.66
CA ALA A 348 6.64 -16.75 2.79
C ALA A 348 7.85 -16.36 1.91
N CYS A 349 8.91 -17.19 1.90
CA CYS A 349 10.05 -17.02 1.01
C CYS A 349 9.59 -17.00 -0.46
N ALA A 350 8.74 -17.94 -0.85
CA ALA A 350 8.24 -18.03 -2.21
C ALA A 350 7.43 -16.78 -2.61
N ALA A 351 6.52 -16.32 -1.73
CA ALA A 351 5.71 -15.13 -1.99
C ALA A 351 6.56 -13.86 -2.13
N LEU A 352 7.57 -13.69 -1.28
CA LEU A 352 8.45 -12.51 -1.29
C LEU A 352 9.40 -12.49 -2.50
N ALA A 353 9.96 -13.65 -2.85
CA ALA A 353 10.76 -13.82 -4.05
C ALA A 353 9.92 -13.62 -5.33
N GLY A 354 8.69 -14.12 -5.35
CA GLY A 354 7.78 -13.96 -6.48
C GLY A 354 7.34 -12.51 -6.71
N LYS A 355 7.18 -11.72 -5.63
CA LYS A 355 6.99 -10.26 -5.73
C LYS A 355 8.23 -9.56 -6.31
N GLY A 356 9.43 -9.95 -5.89
CA GLY A 356 10.69 -9.53 -6.53
C GLY A 356 10.93 -8.01 -6.56
N THR A 357 10.53 -7.28 -5.52
CA THR A 357 10.70 -5.82 -5.42
C THR A 357 11.79 -5.47 -4.42
N LYS A 358 12.28 -4.22 -4.45
CA LYS A 358 13.26 -3.77 -3.45
C LYS A 358 12.73 -3.89 -2.01
N THR A 359 11.42 -3.73 -1.82
CA THR A 359 10.76 -3.86 -0.51
C THR A 359 10.70 -5.29 0.03
N THR A 360 10.86 -6.33 -0.79
CA THR A 360 10.77 -7.72 -0.32
C THR A 360 12.11 -8.34 0.05
N GLU A 361 13.24 -7.68 -0.24
CA GLU A 361 14.57 -8.25 0.04
C GLU A 361 14.82 -8.49 1.54
N THR A 362 14.55 -7.49 2.39
CA THR A 362 14.75 -7.61 3.84
C THR A 362 13.86 -8.68 4.47
N PRO A 363 12.53 -8.69 4.27
CA PRO A 363 11.71 -9.77 4.82
C PRO A 363 12.07 -11.13 4.22
N LEU A 364 12.52 -11.22 2.95
CA LEU A 364 12.98 -12.49 2.38
C LEU A 364 14.18 -13.05 3.17
N ARG A 365 15.14 -12.21 3.57
CA ARG A 365 16.25 -12.63 4.45
C ARG A 365 15.76 -13.18 5.78
N VAL A 366 14.79 -12.50 6.40
CA VAL A 366 14.21 -12.93 7.68
C VAL A 366 13.56 -14.30 7.53
N HIS A 367 12.69 -14.48 6.53
CA HIS A 367 11.97 -15.73 6.32
C HIS A 367 12.88 -16.88 5.86
N ILE A 368 13.98 -16.62 5.14
CA ILE A 368 14.98 -17.66 4.83
C ILE A 368 15.64 -18.17 6.12
N ASN A 369 16.06 -17.26 7.00
CA ASN A 369 16.65 -17.65 8.28
C ASN A 369 15.65 -18.37 9.18
N ALA A 370 14.39 -17.94 9.19
CA ALA A 370 13.31 -18.58 9.91
C ALA A 370 13.00 -19.99 9.37
N ALA A 371 12.95 -20.16 8.04
CA ALA A 371 12.74 -21.47 7.40
C ALA A 371 13.81 -22.48 7.83
N ILE A 372 15.09 -22.10 7.78
CA ILE A 372 16.19 -22.96 8.23
C ILE A 372 16.07 -23.26 9.74
N SER A 373 15.69 -22.28 10.56
CA SER A 373 15.49 -22.48 12.00
C SER A 373 14.30 -23.39 12.32
N ALA A 374 13.28 -23.39 11.46
CA ALA A 374 12.16 -24.31 11.48
C ALA A 374 12.49 -25.70 10.89
N GLY A 375 13.74 -25.92 10.46
CA GLY A 375 14.23 -27.21 9.98
C GLY A 375 14.25 -27.38 8.46
N ALA A 376 14.12 -26.31 7.68
CA ALA A 376 14.36 -26.38 6.23
C ALA A 376 15.84 -26.67 5.93
N SER A 377 16.09 -27.53 4.95
CA SER A 377 17.43 -27.72 4.42
C SER A 377 17.83 -26.60 3.46
N ARG A 378 19.12 -26.51 3.16
CA ARG A 378 19.66 -25.65 2.10
C ARG A 378 18.93 -25.90 0.78
N GLU A 379 18.79 -27.18 0.41
CA GLU A 379 18.16 -27.63 -0.83
C GLU A 379 16.68 -27.26 -0.84
N GLU A 380 15.95 -27.44 0.27
CA GLU A 380 14.53 -27.05 0.35
C GLU A 380 14.33 -25.55 0.09
N VAL A 381 15.19 -24.68 0.65
CA VAL A 381 15.15 -23.24 0.39
C VAL A 381 15.46 -22.94 -1.08
N LEU A 382 16.54 -23.50 -1.62
CA LEU A 382 16.95 -23.21 -3.01
C LEU A 382 15.94 -23.75 -4.04
N GLU A 383 15.43 -24.96 -3.86
CA GLU A 383 14.43 -25.56 -4.75
C GLU A 383 13.09 -24.80 -4.68
N THR A 384 12.70 -24.32 -3.50
CA THR A 384 11.52 -23.44 -3.36
C THR A 384 11.65 -22.18 -4.23
N LEU A 385 12.84 -21.56 -4.25
CA LEU A 385 13.10 -20.37 -5.07
C LEU A 385 13.23 -20.71 -6.56
N LEU A 386 13.94 -21.78 -6.92
CA LEU A 386 14.08 -22.23 -8.31
C LEU A 386 12.75 -22.61 -8.93
N ASN A 387 11.83 -23.19 -8.16
CA ASN A 387 10.49 -23.54 -8.60
C ASN A 387 9.65 -22.32 -9.05
N LEU A 388 10.06 -21.11 -8.69
CA LEU A 388 9.40 -19.88 -9.14
C LEU A 388 9.84 -19.42 -10.53
N LEU A 389 10.92 -19.95 -11.10
CA LEU A 389 11.42 -19.56 -12.42
C LEU A 389 10.34 -19.55 -13.51
N PRO A 390 9.45 -20.56 -13.63
CA PRO A 390 8.42 -20.58 -14.66
C PRO A 390 7.34 -19.51 -14.50
N TYR A 391 7.17 -18.97 -13.29
CA TYR A 391 6.07 -18.06 -12.95
C TYR A 391 6.52 -16.60 -12.80
N CYS A 392 7.74 -16.39 -12.33
CA CYS A 392 8.26 -15.07 -11.94
C CYS A 392 9.45 -14.63 -12.82
N GLY A 393 10.00 -15.52 -13.64
CA GLY A 393 11.11 -15.23 -14.56
C GLY A 393 12.48 -15.20 -13.88
N TYR A 394 13.53 -15.20 -14.71
CA TYR A 394 14.92 -15.33 -14.25
C TYR A 394 15.43 -14.17 -13.38
N PRO A 395 15.23 -12.87 -13.73
CA PRO A 395 15.85 -11.78 -12.98
C PRO A 395 15.46 -11.75 -11.50
N SER A 396 14.16 -11.82 -11.18
CA SER A 396 13.67 -11.80 -9.80
C SER A 396 14.17 -12.99 -8.98
N ILE A 397 14.24 -14.17 -9.60
CA ILE A 397 14.68 -15.39 -8.91
C ILE A 397 16.20 -15.42 -8.75
N GLN A 398 16.97 -14.88 -9.70
CA GLN A 398 18.41 -14.72 -9.56
C GLN A 398 18.75 -13.84 -8.35
N ASP A 399 18.03 -12.73 -8.15
CA ASP A 399 18.20 -11.86 -6.98
C ASP A 399 17.82 -12.60 -5.69
N ALA A 400 16.71 -13.34 -5.68
CA ALA A 400 16.30 -14.15 -4.53
C ALA A 400 17.34 -15.23 -4.16
N ILE A 401 17.91 -15.92 -5.15
CA ILE A 401 18.98 -16.91 -4.96
C ILE A 401 20.26 -16.25 -4.42
N SER A 402 20.60 -15.06 -4.90
CA SER A 402 21.72 -14.27 -4.39
C SER A 402 21.53 -13.91 -2.92
N ILE A 403 20.31 -13.53 -2.52
CA ILE A 403 19.93 -13.29 -1.13
C ILE A 403 20.09 -14.56 -0.31
N ALA A 404 19.47 -15.67 -0.74
CA ALA A 404 19.55 -16.96 -0.03
C ALA A 404 20.98 -17.44 0.15
N THR A 405 21.81 -17.36 -0.89
CA THR A 405 23.21 -17.78 -0.83
C THR A 405 23.99 -17.02 0.24
N LYS A 406 23.77 -15.71 0.36
CA LYS A 406 24.40 -14.87 1.39
C LYS A 406 23.97 -15.28 2.80
N GLU A 407 22.67 -15.48 3.02
CA GLU A 407 22.14 -15.88 4.34
C GLU A 407 22.61 -17.28 4.74
N LEU A 408 22.57 -18.24 3.81
CA LEU A 408 23.03 -19.61 4.04
C LEU A 408 24.53 -19.64 4.38
N SER A 409 25.34 -18.90 3.62
CA SER A 409 26.78 -18.75 3.90
C SER A 409 27.06 -18.12 5.26
N ALA A 410 26.27 -17.11 5.65
CA ALA A 410 26.39 -16.47 6.97
C ALA A 410 26.06 -17.43 8.13
N ARG A 411 25.26 -18.47 7.89
CA ARG A 411 24.98 -19.56 8.84
C ARG A 411 25.97 -20.73 8.77
N GLY A 412 26.92 -20.71 7.83
CA GLY A 412 27.86 -21.81 7.60
C GLY A 412 27.22 -23.03 6.95
N ILE A 413 26.16 -22.84 6.13
CA ILE A 413 25.37 -23.88 5.47
C ILE A 413 25.57 -23.88 3.94
#